data_AF-A0A851XV33-F1
#
_entry.id   AF-A0A851XV33-F1
#
_cell.length_a   1.000
_cell.length_b   1.000
_cell.length_c   1.000
_cell.angle_alpha   90.00
_cell.angle_beta   90.00
_cell.angle_gamma   90.00
#
_symmetry.space_group_name_H-M   'P 1'
#
loop_
_entity.id
_entity.type
_entity.pdbx_description
1 polymer ?
#
loop_
_entity_poly.entity_id
_entity_poly.type
_entity_poly.pdbx_seq_one_letter_code
_entity_poly.pdbx_strand_id
1 'polypeptide(L)'
;KIFRFCKSKCHRNFKKKRNPRKMRWTKAFRKAAGKELTVDNSFEFEKRRNEPVKYQRELWNKTGESLLKKSKELQKAEDIKEVKQNIHLLRAPHAGTPKQLEDKMVQKLQEDVAMEEDS
;
A
#
# COMPACT_ATOMS: atom_id res chain seq x y z
N LYS A 1 -9.65 29.67 5.57
CA LYS A 1 -9.05 28.32 5.38
C LYS A 1 -7.99 28.11 6.44
N ILE A 2 -8.04 26.98 7.16
CA ILE A 2 -7.04 26.63 8.18
C ILE A 2 -6.00 25.70 7.55
N PHE A 3 -4.71 26.04 7.65
CA PHE A 3 -3.61 25.20 7.16
C PHE A 3 -2.82 24.64 8.35
N ARG A 4 -2.71 23.31 8.42
CA ARG A 4 -1.89 22.61 9.42
C ARG A 4 -0.57 22.20 8.79
N PHE A 5 0.53 22.39 9.52
CA PHE A 5 1.87 22.02 9.08
C PHE A 5 2.50 21.09 10.10
N CYS A 6 3.18 20.04 9.63
CA CYS A 6 3.85 19.09 10.51
C CYS A 6 5.09 19.69 11.20
N LYS A 7 5.81 20.62 10.54
CA LYS A 7 7.08 21.19 11.03
C LYS A 7 7.28 22.63 10.51
N SER A 8 8.17 23.39 11.16
CA SER A 8 8.52 24.77 10.80
C SER A 8 9.06 24.92 9.36
N LYS A 9 9.75 23.89 8.83
CA LYS A 9 10.20 23.83 7.42
C LYS A 9 9.03 24.00 6.44
N CYS A 10 7.95 23.24 6.64
CA CYS A 10 6.76 23.27 5.77
C CYS A 10 6.05 24.63 5.86
N HIS A 11 5.93 25.16 7.08
CA HIS A 11 5.33 26.48 7.30
C HIS A 11 6.14 27.61 6.64
N ARG A 12 7.49 27.60 6.76
CA ARG A 12 8.36 28.55 6.07
C ARG A 12 8.27 28.44 4.54
N ASN A 13 8.21 27.23 4.00
CA ASN A 13 8.02 27.02 2.56
C ASN A 13 6.68 27.55 2.07
N PHE A 14 5.62 27.38 2.86
CA PHE A 14 4.30 27.94 2.59
C PHE A 14 4.33 29.48 2.60
N LYS A 15 4.93 30.11 3.62
CA LYS A 15 5.12 31.57 3.67
C LYS A 15 5.92 32.10 2.47
N LYS A 16 6.93 31.34 2.02
CA LYS A 16 7.71 31.63 0.80
C LYS A 16 6.98 31.27 -0.50
N LYS A 17 5.69 30.91 -0.45
CA LYS A 17 4.85 30.53 -1.61
C LYS A 17 5.47 29.46 -2.50
N ARG A 18 6.27 28.54 -1.93
CA ARG A 18 6.87 27.43 -2.68
C ARG A 18 5.80 26.40 -3.02
N ASN A 19 5.69 26.02 -4.30
CA ASN A 19 4.71 25.04 -4.74
C ASN A 19 5.10 23.61 -4.29
N PRO A 20 4.29 22.93 -3.46
CA PRO A 20 4.59 21.56 -3.03
C PRO A 20 4.66 20.59 -4.22
N ARG A 21 3.91 20.81 -5.31
CA ARG A 21 3.98 19.98 -6.53
C ARG A 21 5.29 20.11 -7.32
N LYS A 22 6.17 21.06 -6.97
CA LYS A 22 7.51 21.20 -7.58
C LYS A 22 8.63 20.83 -6.59
N MET A 23 8.28 20.55 -5.34
CA MET A 23 9.23 20.24 -4.28
C MET A 23 9.43 18.72 -4.18
N ARG A 24 10.58 18.23 -4.68
CA ARG A 24 10.88 16.81 -4.92
C ARG A 24 10.66 15.86 -3.74
N TRP A 25 10.85 16.32 -2.51
CA TRP A 25 10.72 15.48 -1.30
C TRP A 25 9.28 15.36 -0.79
N THR A 26 8.31 16.12 -1.33
CA THR A 26 6.94 16.10 -0.82
C THR A 26 6.10 14.99 -1.45
N LYS A 27 5.13 14.47 -0.69
CA LYS A 27 4.11 13.53 -1.20
C LYS A 27 3.33 14.09 -2.38
N ALA A 28 3.02 15.39 -2.38
CA ALA A 28 2.31 16.04 -3.48
C ALA A 28 3.10 15.96 -4.81
N PHE A 29 4.41 16.17 -4.77
CA PHE A 29 5.28 15.99 -5.95
C PHE A 29 5.32 14.52 -6.37
N ARG A 30 5.54 13.59 -5.43
CA ARG A 30 5.64 12.16 -5.74
C ARG A 30 4.36 11.63 -6.39
N LYS A 31 3.19 11.99 -5.87
CA LYS A 31 1.88 11.64 -6.45
C LYS A 31 1.69 12.22 -7.85
N ALA A 32 2.02 13.49 -8.06
CA ALA A 32 1.88 14.14 -9.37
C ALA A 32 2.87 13.63 -10.41
N ALA A 33 4.06 13.17 -9.99
CA ALA A 33 5.12 12.66 -10.84
C ALA A 33 5.06 11.13 -11.03
N GLY A 34 4.01 10.45 -10.55
CA GLY A 34 3.84 9.00 -10.70
C GLY A 34 4.81 8.14 -9.89
N LYS A 35 5.41 8.68 -8.82
CA LYS A 35 6.38 7.96 -7.95
C LYS A 35 5.72 7.23 -6.78
N GLU A 36 4.39 7.20 -6.75
CA GLU A 36 3.56 6.50 -5.77
C GLU A 36 2.35 5.94 -6.50
N LEU A 37 1.90 4.76 -6.07
CA LEU A 37 0.65 4.19 -6.54
C LEU A 37 -0.48 5.13 -6.14
N THR A 38 -1.18 5.71 -7.11
CA THR A 38 -2.20 6.74 -6.84
C THR A 38 -3.61 6.18 -6.87
N VAL A 39 -3.80 5.04 -7.53
CA VAL A 39 -5.07 4.34 -7.73
C VAL A 39 -4.91 2.96 -7.11
N ASP A 40 -5.23 2.87 -5.83
CA ASP A 40 -5.26 1.60 -5.11
C ASP A 40 -6.53 1.52 -4.25
N ASN A 41 -7.09 0.31 -4.16
CA ASN A 41 -8.34 0.05 -3.45
C ASN A 41 -8.17 0.17 -1.93
N SER A 42 -6.95 0.05 -1.39
CA SER A 42 -6.72 0.25 0.05
C SER A 42 -6.97 1.70 0.50
N PHE A 43 -6.79 2.69 -0.39
CA PHE A 43 -7.02 4.10 -0.05
C PHE A 43 -8.50 4.44 0.19
N GLU A 44 -9.42 3.59 -0.27
CA GLU A 44 -10.85 3.77 -0.05
C GLU A 44 -11.23 3.63 1.44
N PHE A 45 -10.44 2.90 2.23
CA PHE A 45 -10.70 2.73 3.67
C PHE A 45 -10.42 4.00 4.50
N GLU A 46 -9.50 4.86 4.06
CA GLU A 46 -9.08 6.09 4.76
C GLU A 46 -10.03 7.29 4.50
N LYS A 47 -11.13 7.07 3.78
CA LYS A 47 -12.07 8.15 3.43
C LYS A 47 -12.66 8.82 4.68
N ARG A 48 -12.65 10.16 4.65
CA ARG A 48 -13.29 10.98 5.69
C ARG A 48 -14.81 10.83 5.60
N ARG A 49 -15.43 10.29 6.66
CA ARG A 49 -16.88 10.19 6.81
C ARG A 49 -17.41 11.47 7.46
N ASN A 50 -18.36 12.14 6.82
CA ASN A 50 -18.98 13.37 7.34
C ASN A 50 -20.21 13.08 8.22
N GLU A 51 -20.71 11.84 8.21
CA GLU A 51 -21.82 11.39 9.02
C GLU A 51 -21.33 10.44 10.12
N PRO A 52 -21.62 10.72 11.40
CA PRO A 52 -21.24 9.83 12.49
C PRO A 52 -22.17 8.62 12.56
N VAL A 53 -21.60 7.45 12.83
CA VAL A 53 -22.35 6.22 13.12
C VAL A 53 -22.42 6.05 14.64
N LYS A 54 -23.58 5.63 15.16
CA LYS A 54 -23.73 5.31 16.59
C LYS A 54 -22.74 4.20 16.95
N TYR A 55 -22.05 4.36 18.08
CA TYR A 55 -21.10 3.36 18.56
C TYR A 55 -21.78 1.99 18.75
N GLN A 56 -21.22 0.97 18.11
CA GLN A 56 -21.57 -0.44 18.31
C GLN A 56 -20.25 -1.22 18.48
N ARG A 57 -20.11 -1.96 19.59
CA ARG A 57 -18.86 -2.65 19.94
C ARG A 57 -18.46 -3.68 18.88
N GLU A 58 -19.41 -4.50 18.43
CA GLU A 58 -19.19 -5.50 17.38
C GLU A 58 -18.72 -4.89 16.07
N LEU A 59 -19.30 -3.75 15.68
CA LEU A 59 -18.89 -3.02 14.48
C LEU A 59 -17.45 -2.50 14.61
N TRP A 60 -17.07 -1.99 15.77
CA TRP A 60 -15.72 -1.48 16.02
C TRP A 60 -14.66 -2.59 16.04
N ASN A 61 -14.94 -3.72 16.71
CA ASN A 61 -14.07 -4.90 16.72
C ASN A 61 -13.87 -5.43 15.29
N LYS A 62 -14.98 -5.67 14.57
CA LYS A 62 -14.97 -6.14 13.18
C LYS A 62 -14.23 -5.17 12.25
N THR A 63 -14.38 -3.87 12.46
CA THR A 63 -13.66 -2.86 11.67
C THR A 63 -12.16 -2.95 11.93
N GLY A 64 -11.73 -3.07 13.19
CA GLY A 64 -10.32 -3.25 13.55
C GLY A 64 -9.69 -4.47 12.88
N GLU A 65 -10.32 -5.64 13.02
CA GLU A 65 -9.86 -6.89 12.41
C GLU A 65 -9.84 -6.81 10.87
N SER A 66 -10.91 -6.30 10.27
CA SER A 66 -11.04 -6.24 8.81
C SER A 66 -10.01 -5.31 8.16
N LEU A 67 -9.59 -4.23 8.82
CA LEU A 67 -8.55 -3.33 8.31
C LEU A 67 -7.18 -4.03 8.29
N LEU A 68 -6.84 -4.77 9.34
CA LEU A 68 -5.59 -5.53 9.44
C LEU A 68 -5.54 -6.67 8.42
N LYS A 69 -6.61 -7.49 8.35
CA LYS A 69 -6.65 -8.66 7.46
C LYS A 69 -6.61 -8.26 5.99
N LYS A 70 -7.43 -7.29 5.57
CA LYS A 70 -7.48 -6.83 4.16
C LYS A 70 -6.18 -6.18 3.71
N SER A 71 -5.48 -5.46 4.59
CA SER A 71 -4.18 -4.88 4.23
C SER A 71 -3.14 -5.96 3.92
N LYS A 72 -3.10 -7.05 4.73
CA LYS A 72 -2.19 -8.18 4.49
C LYS A 72 -2.53 -8.90 3.19
N GLU A 73 -3.81 -9.14 2.91
CA GLU A 73 -4.26 -9.81 1.68
C GLU A 73 -3.91 -9.03 0.41
N LEU A 74 -4.15 -7.71 0.42
CA LEU A 74 -3.81 -6.84 -0.71
C LEU A 74 -2.30 -6.81 -0.96
N GLN A 75 -1.50 -6.72 0.11
CA GLN A 75 -0.04 -6.72 -0.02
C GLN A 75 0.48 -8.04 -0.58
N LYS A 76 -0.02 -9.19 -0.09
CA LYS A 76 0.30 -10.51 -0.65
C LYS A 76 -0.04 -10.61 -2.14
N ALA A 77 -1.20 -10.08 -2.55
CA ALA A 77 -1.62 -10.10 -3.95
C ALA A 77 -0.74 -9.21 -4.85
N GLU A 78 -0.33 -8.03 -4.36
CA GLU A 78 0.61 -7.14 -5.05
C GLU A 78 1.99 -7.78 -5.18
N ASP A 79 2.52 -8.36 -4.11
CA ASP A 79 3.83 -9.02 -4.09
C ASP A 79 3.87 -10.18 -5.11
N ILE A 80 2.82 -11.01 -5.16
CA ILE A 80 2.71 -12.10 -6.15
C ILE A 80 2.70 -11.53 -7.58
N LYS A 81 1.96 -10.43 -7.81
CA LYS A 81 1.88 -9.79 -9.12
C LYS A 81 3.23 -9.19 -9.53
N GLU A 82 3.93 -8.56 -8.61
CA GLU A 82 5.26 -7.98 -8.84
C GLU A 82 6.28 -9.06 -9.17
N VAL A 83 6.32 -10.16 -8.40
CA VAL A 83 7.21 -11.30 -8.68
C VAL A 83 6.93 -11.87 -10.07
N LYS A 84 5.66 -12.05 -10.46
CA LYS A 84 5.30 -12.53 -11.80
C LYS A 84 5.73 -11.58 -12.92
N GLN A 85 5.54 -10.27 -12.74
CA GLN A 85 5.92 -9.26 -13.75
C GLN A 85 7.45 -9.09 -13.88
N ASN A 86 8.15 -9.13 -12.74
CA ASN A 86 9.57 -8.81 -12.64
C ASN A 86 10.47 -10.04 -12.51
N ILE A 87 9.95 -11.25 -12.73
CA ILE A 87 10.72 -12.50 -12.60
C ILE A 87 12.02 -12.52 -13.42
N HIS A 88 12.00 -11.85 -14.57
CA HIS A 88 13.14 -11.69 -15.47
C HIS A 88 14.32 -10.90 -14.86
N LEU A 89 14.07 -10.04 -13.87
CA LEU A 89 15.13 -9.30 -13.15
C LEU A 89 15.86 -10.18 -12.14
N LEU A 90 15.20 -11.24 -11.66
CA LEU A 90 15.75 -12.20 -10.71
C LEU A 90 16.41 -13.40 -11.41
N ARG A 91 15.94 -13.75 -12.61
CA ARG A 91 16.33 -14.99 -13.31
C ARG A 91 17.04 -14.71 -14.63
N ALA A 92 18.21 -15.31 -14.81
CA ALA A 92 18.97 -15.23 -16.05
C ALA A 92 18.21 -15.91 -17.23
N PRO A 93 18.26 -15.36 -18.46
CA PRO A 93 17.47 -15.82 -19.61
C PRO A 93 17.63 -17.30 -19.99
N HIS A 94 18.68 -17.98 -19.52
CA HIS A 94 19.02 -19.37 -19.89
C HIS A 94 18.75 -20.41 -18.80
N ALA A 95 18.12 -20.05 -17.68
CA ALA A 95 17.80 -20.99 -16.62
C ALA A 95 16.60 -21.87 -17.00
N GLY A 96 16.86 -22.98 -17.69
CA GLY A 96 15.87 -23.95 -18.17
C GLY A 96 15.06 -24.59 -17.04
N THR A 97 13.83 -24.10 -16.86
CA THR A 97 12.58 -24.74 -16.35
C THR A 97 11.75 -23.67 -15.61
N PRO A 98 11.03 -22.80 -16.35
CA PRO A 98 10.33 -21.64 -15.77
C PRO A 98 9.16 -22.05 -14.86
N LYS A 99 8.27 -22.93 -15.32
CA LYS A 99 6.98 -23.24 -14.67
C LYS A 99 7.10 -23.94 -13.32
N GLN A 100 7.98 -24.94 -13.19
CA GLN A 100 8.11 -25.74 -11.96
C GLN A 100 8.62 -24.94 -10.75
N LEU A 101 9.41 -23.89 -11.00
CA LEU A 101 9.98 -23.05 -9.95
C LEU A 101 8.98 -21.98 -9.51
N GLU A 102 8.21 -21.42 -10.46
CA GLU A 102 7.07 -20.55 -10.18
C GLU A 102 6.02 -21.28 -9.34
N ASP A 103 5.64 -22.51 -9.74
CA ASP A 103 4.65 -23.32 -9.01
C ASP A 103 5.13 -23.64 -7.58
N LYS A 104 6.42 -23.94 -7.39
CA LYS A 104 7.01 -24.17 -6.06
C LYS A 104 7.04 -22.91 -5.19
N MET A 105 7.33 -21.74 -5.77
CA MET A 105 7.31 -20.48 -5.03
C MET A 105 5.88 -20.06 -4.64
N VAL A 106 4.91 -20.31 -5.53
CA VAL A 106 3.49 -20.08 -5.25
C VAL A 106 2.98 -21.04 -4.16
N GLN A 107 3.33 -22.34 -4.22
CA GLN A 107 2.98 -23.30 -3.17
C GLN A 107 3.54 -22.89 -1.80
N LYS A 108 4.82 -22.50 -1.75
CA LYS A 108 5.45 -22.10 -0.49
C LYS A 108 4.79 -20.86 0.11
N LEU A 109 4.45 -19.88 -0.73
CA LEU A 109 3.68 -18.70 -0.29
C LEU A 109 2.28 -19.09 0.19
N GLN A 110 1.63 -20.08 -0.41
CA GLN A 110 0.32 -20.57 0.04
C GLN A 110 0.40 -21.29 1.40
N GLU A 111 1.46 -22.08 1.64
CA GLU A 111 1.71 -22.73 2.92
C GLU A 111 2.01 -21.72 4.04
N ASP A 112 2.85 -20.73 3.76
CA ASP A 112 3.17 -19.66 4.72
C ASP A 112 1.93 -18.79 5.02
N VAL A 113 0.99 -18.66 4.07
CA VAL A 113 -0.29 -17.97 4.27
C VAL A 113 -1.23 -18.79 5.15
N ALA A 114 -1.31 -20.11 4.96
CA ALA A 114 -2.19 -20.98 5.73
C ALA A 114 -1.77 -21.04 7.21
N MET A 115 -0.47 -21.13 7.49
CA MET A 115 0.06 -21.15 8.87
C MET A 115 -0.24 -19.85 9.66
N GLU A 116 -0.39 -18.72 8.96
CA GLU A 116 -0.69 -17.41 9.56
C GLU A 116 -2.20 -17.15 9.73
N GLU A 117 -3.09 -17.97 9.14
CA GLU A 117 -4.55 -17.85 9.36
C GLU A 117 -5.04 -18.65 10.58
N ASP A 118 -4.24 -19.62 11.05
CA ASP A 118 -4.52 -20.47 12.21
C ASP A 118 -3.93 -19.93 13.54
N SER A 119 -3.22 -18.79 13.52
CA SER A 119 -2.64 -18.10 14.69
C SER A 119 -3.30 -16.74 14.95
#